data_AF-A0A0K2RNF5-F1
#
_entry.id   AF-A0A0K2RNF5-F1
#
_cell.length_a   1.000
_cell.length_b   1.000
_cell.length_c   1.000
_cell.angle_alpha   90.00
_cell.angle_beta   90.00
_cell.angle_gamma   90.00
#
_symmetry.space_group_name_H-M   'P 1'
#
loop_
_entity.id
_entity.type
_entity.pdbx_description
1 polymer ?
#
loop_
_entity_poly.entity_id
_entity_poly.type
_entity_poly.pdbx_seq_one_letter_code
_entity_poly.pdbx_strand_id
1 'polypeptide(L)'
;MKVPLGKLDTERMVPLDEEILDLIDHITHTRSHGRPLPHPRYRRPAQFLFTHHGRRLGQQAVRAELDRAAGLAGLDHITPHQLRHTYATALVNAGVSLQALMALLGHMSAEMSLRYGRLFDATVRTEYERALDLAKQQALTPLSGRTSLPLRDITGGKDWKDTPLLKSRMAGGFCLRAPAQGACAYANICEHCPVSTPSPARCRSLPRSGLMPTR
;
A
#
# COMPACT_ATOMS: atom_id res chain seq x y z
N MET A 1 21.56 -12.17 -3.05
CA MET A 1 21.76 -13.61 -2.73
C MET A 1 20.53 -14.44 -3.09
N LYS A 2 20.74 -15.59 -3.74
CA LYS A 2 19.67 -16.57 -4.04
C LYS A 2 19.47 -17.50 -2.84
N VAL A 3 18.26 -17.54 -2.28
CA VAL A 3 17.90 -18.49 -1.21
C VAL A 3 17.25 -19.71 -1.88
N PRO A 4 17.84 -20.91 -1.75
CA PRO A 4 17.34 -22.11 -2.40
C PRO A 4 16.04 -22.60 -1.76
N LEU A 5 15.37 -23.50 -2.48
CA LEU A 5 14.09 -24.10 -2.12
C LEU A 5 14.07 -24.64 -0.68
N GLY A 6 13.23 -24.02 0.15
CA GLY A 6 12.92 -24.47 1.52
C GLY A 6 11.66 -25.35 1.57
N LYS A 7 11.04 -25.42 2.75
CA LYS A 7 9.79 -26.18 2.98
C LYS A 7 8.62 -25.76 2.08
N LEU A 8 8.64 -24.52 1.57
CA LEU A 8 7.61 -23.95 0.69
C LEU A 8 7.92 -24.12 -0.80
N ASP A 9 9.05 -24.76 -1.14
CA ASP A 9 9.52 -24.98 -2.52
C ASP A 9 9.50 -23.71 -3.40
N THR A 10 9.76 -22.56 -2.76
CA THR A 10 9.87 -21.26 -3.44
C THR A 10 11.31 -20.78 -3.38
N GLU A 11 11.89 -20.46 -4.52
CA GLU A 11 13.16 -19.72 -4.60
C GLU A 11 12.89 -18.23 -4.40
N ARG A 12 13.83 -17.53 -3.77
CA ARG A 12 13.73 -16.07 -3.65
C ARG A 12 15.09 -15.40 -3.70
N MET A 13 15.07 -14.15 -4.14
CA MET A 13 16.23 -13.27 -4.16
C MET A 13 16.13 -12.29 -3.00
N VAL A 14 17.20 -12.22 -2.20
CA VAL A 14 17.34 -11.24 -1.12
C VAL A 14 18.46 -10.27 -1.53
N PRO A 15 18.19 -8.97 -1.66
CA PRO A 15 19.24 -7.98 -1.91
C PRO A 15 20.21 -7.96 -0.72
N LEU A 16 21.49 -7.79 -1.00
CA LEU A 16 22.53 -7.64 0.01
C LEU A 16 23.10 -6.23 -0.13
N ASP A 17 23.38 -5.60 1.00
CA ASP A 17 24.14 -4.36 1.06
C ASP A 17 25.65 -4.65 0.98
N GLU A 18 26.44 -3.59 0.85
CA GLU A 18 27.90 -3.67 0.74
C GLU A 18 28.53 -4.22 2.02
N GLU A 19 28.01 -3.83 3.20
CA GLU A 19 28.49 -4.33 4.50
C GLU A 19 28.30 -5.84 4.65
N ILE A 20 27.17 -6.41 4.21
CA ILE A 20 26.97 -7.87 4.23
C ILE A 20 27.90 -8.56 3.22
N LEU A 21 28.18 -7.93 2.07
CA LEU A 21 29.14 -8.49 1.11
C LEU A 21 30.54 -8.58 1.71
N ASP A 22 31.01 -7.52 2.38
CA ASP A 22 32.29 -7.51 3.08
C ASP A 22 32.36 -8.60 4.17
N LEU A 23 31.27 -8.78 4.92
CA LEU A 23 31.17 -9.85 5.92
C LEU A 23 31.21 -11.25 5.27
N ILE A 24 30.54 -11.46 4.15
CA ILE A 24 30.57 -12.73 3.41
C ILE A 24 31.97 -13.02 2.90
N ASP A 25 32.68 -12.01 2.39
CA ASP A 25 34.05 -12.15 1.92
C ASP A 25 34.98 -12.47 3.08
N HIS A 26 34.84 -11.76 4.21
CA HIS A 26 35.59 -12.04 5.43
C HIS A 26 35.37 -13.49 5.93
N ILE A 27 34.12 -13.96 5.96
CA ILE A 27 33.79 -15.34 6.30
C ILE A 27 34.42 -16.31 5.30
N THR A 28 34.37 -16.00 4.02
CA THR A 28 34.90 -16.86 2.97
C THR A 28 36.42 -16.99 3.04
N HIS A 29 37.12 -15.92 3.46
CA HIS A 29 38.57 -15.90 3.67
C HIS A 29 39.02 -16.59 4.96
N THR A 30 38.26 -16.48 6.05
CA THR A 30 38.66 -16.99 7.37
C THR A 30 38.17 -18.41 7.66
N ARG A 31 37.08 -18.85 7.03
CA ARG A 31 36.54 -20.20 7.24
C ARG A 31 37.56 -21.28 6.88
N SER A 32 37.48 -22.42 7.56
CA SER A 32 38.33 -23.57 7.24
C SER A 32 38.18 -23.97 5.77
N HIS A 33 39.29 -24.02 5.03
CA HIS A 33 39.29 -24.53 3.67
C HIS A 33 38.75 -25.97 3.66
N GLY A 34 37.76 -26.23 2.80
CA GLY A 34 37.07 -27.50 2.72
C GLY A 34 36.88 -27.93 1.27
N ARG A 35 36.90 -29.25 1.04
CA ARG A 35 36.49 -29.80 -0.26
C ARG A 35 34.97 -29.59 -0.42
N PRO A 36 34.47 -29.41 -1.66
CA PRO A 36 33.04 -29.39 -1.92
C PRO A 36 32.36 -30.62 -1.30
N LEU A 37 31.29 -30.38 -0.55
CA LEU A 37 30.53 -31.42 0.14
C LEU A 37 29.28 -31.77 -0.69
N PRO A 38 28.80 -33.02 -0.67
CA PRO A 38 27.59 -33.39 -1.39
C PRO A 38 26.36 -32.63 -0.83
N HIS A 39 25.62 -31.97 -1.71
CA HIS A 39 24.39 -31.25 -1.32
C HIS A 39 23.30 -32.24 -0.86
N PRO A 40 22.64 -32.04 0.30
CA PRO A 40 21.66 -32.99 0.83
C PRO A 40 20.52 -33.35 -0.12
N ARG A 41 20.06 -32.38 -0.91
CA ARG A 41 18.93 -32.55 -1.84
C ARG A 41 19.34 -33.07 -3.22
N TYR A 42 20.50 -32.66 -3.73
CA TYR A 42 20.89 -32.91 -5.13
C TYR A 42 22.05 -33.90 -5.27
N ARG A 43 22.71 -34.26 -4.16
CA ARG A 43 23.91 -35.11 -4.09
C ARG A 43 25.10 -34.68 -4.96
N ARG A 44 25.04 -33.50 -5.57
CA ARG A 44 26.16 -32.89 -6.31
C ARG A 44 27.11 -32.17 -5.36
N PRO A 45 28.43 -32.12 -5.65
CA PRO A 45 29.38 -31.35 -4.85
C PRO A 45 29.01 -29.86 -4.83
N ALA A 46 28.95 -29.26 -3.63
CA ALA A 46 28.64 -27.86 -3.41
C ALA A 46 29.56 -27.26 -2.35
N GLN A 47 29.89 -25.97 -2.49
CA GLN A 47 30.58 -25.22 -1.46
C GLN A 47 29.55 -24.55 -0.55
N PHE A 48 29.66 -24.78 0.75
CA PHE A 48 28.80 -24.15 1.75
C PHE A 48 29.51 -22.94 2.34
N LEU A 49 28.77 -21.86 2.60
CA LEU A 49 29.30 -20.64 3.22
C LEU A 49 29.75 -20.91 4.67
N PHE A 50 28.88 -21.54 5.47
CA PHE A 50 29.16 -21.86 6.86
C PHE A 50 29.69 -23.29 7.02
N THR A 51 31.00 -23.40 7.22
CA THR A 51 31.72 -24.67 7.41
C THR A 51 32.63 -24.60 8.62
N HIS A 52 32.74 -25.70 9.36
CA HIS A 52 33.63 -25.84 10.51
C HIS A 52 34.35 -27.19 10.42
N HIS A 53 35.69 -27.17 10.49
CA HIS A 53 36.55 -28.36 10.33
C HIS A 53 36.19 -29.23 9.10
N GLY A 54 35.94 -28.60 7.95
CA GLY A 54 35.61 -29.29 6.70
C GLY A 54 34.22 -29.93 6.65
N ARG A 55 33.36 -29.68 7.64
CA ARG A 55 31.96 -30.13 7.68
C ARG A 55 31.01 -28.94 7.60
N ARG A 56 29.79 -29.19 7.10
CA ARG A 56 28.73 -28.17 7.08
C ARG A 56 28.29 -27.85 8.51
N LEU A 57 28.13 -26.57 8.80
CA LEU A 57 27.57 -26.15 10.08
C LEU A 57 26.12 -26.62 10.22
N GLY A 58 25.82 -27.28 11.34
CA GLY A 58 24.47 -27.77 11.66
C GLY A 58 23.59 -26.67 12.24
N GLN A 59 22.26 -26.87 12.22
CA GLN A 59 21.33 -25.89 12.82
C GLN A 59 21.57 -25.69 14.32
N GLN A 60 21.90 -26.75 15.06
CA GLN A 60 22.21 -26.67 16.48
C GLN A 60 23.49 -25.85 16.73
N ALA A 61 24.52 -26.01 15.90
CA ALA A 61 25.76 -25.25 16.02
C ALA A 61 25.53 -23.75 15.75
N VAL A 62 24.70 -23.41 14.76
CA VAL A 62 24.29 -22.01 14.53
C VAL A 62 23.54 -21.43 15.73
N ARG A 63 22.65 -22.22 16.37
CA ARG A 63 21.93 -21.78 17.57
C ARG A 63 22.87 -21.56 18.75
N ALA A 64 23.78 -22.50 19.00
CA ALA A 64 24.77 -22.37 20.07
C ALA A 64 25.66 -21.13 19.87
N GLU A 65 26.05 -20.85 18.62
CA GLU A 65 26.84 -19.66 18.30
C GLU A 65 26.04 -18.36 18.47
N LEU A 66 24.74 -18.38 18.14
CA LEU A 66 23.83 -17.27 18.41
C LEU A 66 23.67 -17.03 19.93
N ASP A 67 23.51 -18.09 20.72
CA ASP A 67 23.41 -18.01 22.18
C ASP A 67 24.71 -17.44 22.78
N ARG A 68 25.87 -17.87 22.27
CA ARG A 68 27.18 -17.33 22.66
C ARG A 68 27.28 -15.84 22.35
N ALA A 69 26.88 -15.42 21.15
CA ALA A 69 26.88 -14.02 20.73
C ALA A 69 25.92 -13.17 21.57
N ALA A 70 24.73 -13.69 21.88
CA ALA A 70 23.76 -13.03 22.76
C ALA A 70 24.32 -12.82 24.17
N GLY A 71 24.96 -13.85 24.74
CA GLY A 71 25.61 -13.76 26.05
C GLY A 71 26.74 -12.73 26.09
N LEU A 72 27.56 -12.65 25.04
CA LEU A 72 28.61 -11.61 24.93
C LEU A 72 28.04 -10.20 24.80
N ALA A 73 26.87 -10.06 24.19
CA ALA A 73 26.15 -8.79 24.08
C ALA A 73 25.37 -8.43 25.35
N GLY A 74 25.34 -9.29 26.38
CA GLY A 74 24.53 -9.10 27.58
C GLY A 74 23.02 -9.20 27.33
N LEU A 75 22.62 -9.91 26.28
CA LEU A 75 21.23 -10.14 25.92
C LEU A 75 20.74 -11.48 26.46
N ASP A 76 19.44 -11.55 26.76
CA ASP A 76 18.77 -12.80 27.07
C ASP A 76 18.77 -13.78 25.88
N HIS A 77 18.23 -14.98 26.07
CA HIS A 77 18.16 -15.98 24.99
C HIS A 77 17.40 -15.44 23.76
N ILE A 78 18.08 -15.46 22.61
CA ILE A 78 17.52 -15.03 21.32
C ILE A 78 17.49 -16.19 20.36
N THR A 79 16.37 -16.32 19.65
CA THR A 79 16.17 -17.32 18.60
C THR A 79 16.26 -16.68 17.21
N PRO A 80 16.61 -17.46 16.16
CA PRO A 80 16.56 -16.97 14.78
C PRO A 80 15.16 -16.49 14.35
N HIS A 81 14.10 -17.01 14.99
CA HIS A 81 12.74 -16.55 14.72
C HIS A 81 12.53 -15.11 15.24
N GLN A 82 13.01 -14.80 16.44
CA GLN A 82 12.96 -13.44 17.00
C GLN A 82 13.76 -12.45 16.14
N LEU A 83 14.96 -12.83 15.69
CA LEU A 83 15.74 -11.99 14.76
C LEU A 83 14.98 -11.71 13.46
N ARG A 84 14.32 -12.72 12.89
CA ARG A 84 13.45 -12.54 11.72
C ARG A 84 12.25 -11.62 12.03
N HIS A 85 11.70 -11.68 13.24
CA HIS A 85 10.66 -10.75 13.68
C HIS A 85 11.17 -9.32 13.70
N THR A 86 12.30 -9.07 14.36
CA THR A 86 12.91 -7.75 14.44
C THR A 86 13.22 -7.18 13.06
N TYR A 87 13.82 -7.98 12.17
CA TYR A 87 14.08 -7.59 10.78
C TYR A 87 12.80 -7.20 10.03
N ALA A 88 11.77 -8.04 10.12
CA ALA A 88 10.51 -7.77 9.43
C ALA A 88 9.82 -6.52 9.96
N THR A 89 9.76 -6.35 11.28
CA THR A 89 9.19 -5.16 11.93
C THR A 89 9.98 -3.90 11.59
N ALA A 90 11.31 -3.96 11.53
CA ALA A 90 12.15 -2.82 11.15
C ALA A 90 11.87 -2.37 9.71
N LEU A 91 11.79 -3.30 8.75
CA LEU A 91 11.48 -2.98 7.35
C LEU A 91 10.07 -2.40 7.21
N VAL A 92 9.11 -3.00 7.91
CA VAL A 92 7.73 -2.52 7.98
C VAL A 92 7.74 -1.07 8.49
N ASN A 93 8.34 -0.79 9.64
CA ASN A 93 8.40 0.56 10.20
C ASN A 93 9.14 1.57 9.31
N ALA A 94 10.10 1.12 8.49
CA ALA A 94 10.79 1.92 7.49
C ALA A 94 9.95 2.22 6.23
N GLY A 95 8.70 1.76 6.16
CA GLY A 95 7.78 2.02 5.05
C GLY A 95 7.85 1.01 3.90
N VAL A 96 8.50 -0.14 4.09
CA VAL A 96 8.53 -1.19 3.05
C VAL A 96 7.13 -1.76 2.86
N SER A 97 6.68 -1.83 1.60
CA SER A 97 5.37 -2.37 1.27
C SER A 97 5.22 -3.83 1.73
N LEU A 98 4.01 -4.21 2.13
CA LEU A 98 3.73 -5.58 2.58
C LEU A 98 4.08 -6.62 1.51
N GLN A 99 3.88 -6.29 0.23
CA GLN A 99 4.22 -7.15 -0.90
C GLN A 99 5.74 -7.36 -1.02
N ALA A 100 6.54 -6.29 -0.87
CA ALA A 100 7.99 -6.40 -0.88
C ALA A 100 8.49 -7.23 0.32
N LEU A 101 7.93 -7.00 1.50
CA LEU A 101 8.24 -7.79 2.70
C LEU A 101 7.93 -9.28 2.50
N MET A 102 6.77 -9.60 1.91
CA MET A 102 6.39 -10.99 1.59
C MET A 102 7.40 -11.66 0.66
N ALA A 103 7.87 -10.96 -0.38
CA ALA A 103 8.87 -11.47 -1.30
C ALA A 103 10.22 -11.75 -0.61
N LEU A 104 10.69 -10.83 0.24
CA LEU A 104 11.94 -10.96 0.99
C LEU A 104 11.91 -12.14 1.98
N LEU A 105 10.80 -12.30 2.69
CA LEU A 105 10.61 -13.34 3.69
C LEU A 105 10.21 -14.69 3.08
N GLY A 106 9.70 -14.71 1.85
CA GLY A 106 9.16 -15.90 1.20
C GLY A 106 7.82 -16.33 1.81
N HIS A 107 6.94 -15.38 2.10
CA HIS A 107 5.60 -15.64 2.62
C HIS A 107 4.60 -15.79 1.46
N MET A 108 3.84 -16.88 1.46
CA MET A 108 2.84 -17.15 0.41
C MET A 108 1.49 -16.48 0.66
N SER A 109 1.22 -16.08 1.91
CA SER A 109 -0.02 -15.37 2.27
C SER A 109 0.30 -14.06 3.00
N ALA A 110 -0.57 -13.08 2.82
CA ALA A 110 -0.48 -11.80 3.53
C ALA A 110 -0.61 -12.00 5.05
N GLU A 111 -1.42 -12.98 5.50
CA GLU A 111 -1.62 -13.31 6.90
C GLU A 111 -0.29 -13.62 7.64
N MET A 112 0.63 -14.35 7.01
CA MET A 112 1.96 -14.63 7.58
C MET A 112 2.78 -13.35 7.85
N SER A 113 2.54 -12.29 7.07
CA SER A 113 3.24 -11.01 7.16
C SER A 113 2.49 -9.97 7.98
N LEU A 114 1.15 -10.04 8.05
CA LEU A 114 0.30 -9.11 8.79
C LEU A 114 0.60 -9.11 10.29
N ARG A 115 1.16 -10.20 10.83
CA ARG A 115 1.66 -10.24 12.22
C ARG A 115 2.72 -9.18 12.54
N TYR A 116 3.41 -8.65 11.52
CA TYR A 116 4.41 -7.58 11.66
C TYR A 116 3.81 -6.19 11.51
N GLY A 117 2.68 -6.06 10.80
CA GLY A 117 2.08 -4.77 10.43
C GLY A 117 1.28 -4.07 11.53
N ARG A 118 1.08 -4.67 12.71
CA ARG A 118 0.27 -4.06 13.79
C ARG A 118 0.96 -2.89 14.51
N LEU A 119 2.22 -2.58 14.22
CA LEU A 119 3.02 -1.56 14.91
C LEU A 119 3.03 -0.19 14.18
N PHE A 120 2.09 0.02 13.25
CA PHE A 120 2.17 1.03 12.19
C PHE A 120 1.37 2.34 12.44
N ASP A 121 0.87 2.63 13.63
CA ASP A 121 -0.06 3.77 13.80
C ASP A 121 0.55 5.13 13.43
N ALA A 122 1.84 5.37 13.72
CA ALA A 122 2.51 6.61 13.32
C ALA A 122 2.81 6.67 11.80
N THR A 123 3.20 5.55 11.21
CA THR A 123 3.63 5.48 9.80
C THR A 123 2.43 5.42 8.84
N VAL A 124 1.27 4.91 9.28
CA VAL A 124 0.01 4.92 8.49
C VAL A 124 -0.37 6.34 8.12
N ARG A 125 -0.26 7.28 9.07
CA ARG A 125 -0.58 8.69 8.85
C ARG A 125 0.36 9.31 7.81
N THR A 126 1.66 9.11 7.96
CA THR A 126 2.67 9.65 7.03
C THR A 126 2.49 9.12 5.62
N GLU A 127 2.25 7.82 5.46
CA GLU A 127 2.03 7.22 4.13
C GLU A 127 0.69 7.65 3.53
N TYR A 128 -0.36 7.83 4.34
CA TYR A 128 -1.63 8.39 3.88
C TYR A 128 -1.48 9.82 3.35
N GLU A 129 -0.79 10.69 4.10
CA GLU A 129 -0.51 12.06 3.70
C GLU A 129 0.33 12.09 2.41
N ARG A 130 1.39 11.29 2.34
CA ARG A 130 2.22 11.13 1.12
C ARG A 130 1.42 10.63 -0.08
N ALA A 131 0.58 9.61 0.10
CA ALA A 131 -0.23 9.04 -0.97
C ALA A 131 -1.24 10.06 -1.51
N LEU A 132 -1.86 10.85 -0.63
CA LEU A 132 -2.74 11.94 -1.03
C LEU A 132 -2.01 13.02 -1.82
N ASP A 133 -0.79 13.40 -1.41
CA ASP A 133 -0.03 14.43 -2.12
C ASP A 133 0.37 13.97 -3.53
N LEU A 134 0.81 12.72 -3.67
CA LEU A 134 1.09 12.13 -4.99
C LEU A 134 -0.17 12.03 -5.85
N ALA A 135 -1.29 11.58 -5.28
CA ALA A 135 -2.56 11.49 -5.99
C ALA A 135 -3.07 12.86 -6.45
N LYS A 136 -2.93 13.89 -5.60
CA LYS A 136 -3.26 15.27 -5.97
C LYS A 136 -2.35 15.76 -7.09
N GLN A 137 -1.05 15.51 -7.03
CA GLN A 137 -0.12 15.90 -8.11
C GLN A 137 -0.48 15.24 -9.45
N GLN A 138 -0.87 13.96 -9.43
CA GLN A 138 -1.32 13.25 -10.63
C GLN A 138 -2.67 13.76 -11.13
N ALA A 139 -3.62 14.05 -10.23
CA ALA A 139 -4.91 14.65 -10.59
C ALA A 139 -4.78 16.11 -11.07
N LEU A 140 -3.72 16.80 -10.65
CA LEU A 140 -3.34 18.14 -11.08
C LEU A 140 -2.53 18.15 -12.38
N THR A 141 -2.44 17.02 -13.11
CA THR A 141 -2.09 17.09 -14.54
C THR A 141 -3.00 18.15 -15.14
N PRO A 142 -2.47 19.30 -15.61
CA PRO A 142 -3.31 20.39 -15.99
C PRO A 142 -4.16 19.87 -17.14
N LEU A 143 -5.47 19.80 -16.93
CA LEU A 143 -6.40 20.00 -18.03
C LEU A 143 -6.00 21.36 -18.60
N SER A 144 -5.14 21.34 -19.62
CA SER A 144 -4.70 22.52 -20.34
C SER A 144 -5.94 23.21 -20.85
N GLY A 145 -6.28 24.31 -20.19
CA GLY A 145 -7.57 24.94 -20.28
C GLY A 145 -8.27 24.90 -18.94
N ARG A 146 -8.00 25.91 -18.09
CA ARG A 146 -9.08 26.42 -17.24
C ARG A 146 -10.25 26.64 -18.19
N THR A 147 -11.28 25.80 -18.13
CA THR A 147 -12.56 26.14 -18.70
C THR A 147 -13.01 27.36 -17.92
N SER A 148 -12.62 28.55 -18.37
CA SER A 148 -13.21 29.78 -17.91
C SER A 148 -14.66 29.70 -18.38
N LEU A 149 -15.52 29.18 -17.52
CA LEU A 149 -16.95 29.33 -17.72
C LEU A 149 -17.15 30.83 -17.94
N PRO A 150 -17.79 31.25 -19.04
CA PRO A 150 -17.97 32.65 -19.35
C PRO A 150 -19.04 33.20 -18.39
N LEU A 151 -18.66 33.38 -17.12
CA LEU A 151 -19.58 33.71 -16.04
C LEU A 151 -20.32 35.00 -16.37
N ARG A 152 -19.63 35.97 -16.98
CA ARG A 152 -20.24 37.23 -17.43
C ARG A 152 -21.31 37.02 -18.51
N ASP A 153 -21.09 36.10 -19.45
CA ASP A 153 -22.07 35.78 -20.50
C ASP A 153 -23.25 34.99 -19.92
N ILE A 154 -22.99 34.18 -18.89
CA ILE A 154 -24.02 33.39 -18.19
C ILE A 154 -24.88 34.25 -17.26
N THR A 155 -24.28 35.20 -16.56
CA THR A 155 -24.94 36.04 -15.54
C THR A 155 -25.34 37.42 -16.05
N GLY A 156 -25.05 37.74 -17.32
CA GLY A 156 -25.24 39.08 -17.87
C GLY A 156 -24.45 40.15 -17.12
N GLY A 157 -23.29 39.77 -16.55
CA GLY A 157 -22.41 40.65 -15.78
C GLY A 157 -22.85 40.92 -14.33
N LYS A 158 -23.92 40.30 -13.83
CA LYS A 158 -24.32 40.35 -12.41
C LYS A 158 -23.59 39.28 -11.60
N ASP A 159 -23.57 39.41 -10.27
CA ASP A 159 -23.13 38.31 -9.41
C ASP A 159 -24.03 37.09 -9.69
N TRP A 160 -23.43 35.90 -9.71
CA TRP A 160 -24.13 34.67 -10.03
C TRP A 160 -25.25 34.37 -9.03
N LYS A 161 -25.12 34.91 -7.80
CA LYS A 161 -26.14 34.82 -6.74
C LYS A 161 -27.40 35.63 -7.03
N ASP A 162 -27.25 36.75 -7.75
CA ASP A 162 -28.32 37.72 -8.02
C ASP A 162 -28.92 37.55 -9.42
N THR A 163 -28.48 36.54 -10.17
CA THR A 163 -28.96 36.28 -11.53
C THR A 163 -30.38 35.70 -11.45
N PRO A 164 -31.38 36.34 -12.07
CA PRO A 164 -32.76 35.87 -11.99
C PRO A 164 -32.88 34.49 -12.66
N LEU A 165 -33.26 33.49 -11.89
CA LEU A 165 -33.52 32.15 -12.40
C LEU A 165 -34.87 32.13 -13.12
N LEU A 166 -34.90 31.55 -14.32
CA LEU A 166 -36.12 31.16 -15.00
C LEU A 166 -36.82 30.10 -14.14
N LYS A 167 -37.98 30.47 -13.58
CA LYS A 167 -38.80 29.59 -12.76
C LYS A 167 -40.05 29.18 -13.52
N SER A 168 -40.11 27.93 -13.96
CA SER A 168 -41.29 27.36 -14.61
C SER A 168 -42.06 26.47 -13.63
N ARG A 169 -43.37 26.67 -13.51
CA ARG A 169 -44.25 25.82 -12.68
C ARG A 169 -44.51 24.49 -13.39
N MET A 170 -44.44 23.39 -12.64
CA MET A 170 -44.69 22.02 -13.11
C MET A 170 -45.67 21.29 -12.19
N ALA A 171 -46.17 20.14 -12.63
CA ALA A 171 -47.11 19.32 -11.86
C ALA A 171 -46.55 18.88 -10.49
N GLY A 172 -45.24 18.61 -10.39
CA GLY A 172 -44.56 18.17 -9.15
C GLY A 172 -43.74 19.22 -8.39
N GLY A 173 -43.63 20.46 -8.89
CA GLY A 173 -42.73 21.47 -8.31
C GLY A 173 -42.36 22.59 -9.26
N PHE A 174 -41.09 23.04 -9.20
CA PHE A 174 -40.57 24.10 -10.06
C PHE A 174 -39.30 23.64 -10.78
N CYS A 175 -39.15 24.06 -12.04
CA CYS A 175 -37.90 23.97 -12.76
C CYS A 175 -37.18 25.32 -12.60
N LEU A 176 -35.95 25.28 -12.10
CA LEU A 176 -35.09 26.46 -11.98
C LEU A 176 -33.97 26.36 -13.01
N ARG A 177 -33.85 27.37 -13.88
CA ARG A 177 -32.82 27.42 -14.91
C ARG A 177 -32.16 28.78 -14.98
N ALA A 178 -30.88 28.81 -15.30
CA ALA A 178 -30.22 30.07 -15.61
C ALA A 178 -30.68 30.56 -17.01
N PRO A 179 -30.85 31.88 -17.22
CA PRO A 179 -31.23 32.43 -18.52
C PRO A 179 -30.36 31.94 -19.68
N ALA A 180 -29.05 31.79 -19.46
CA ALA A 180 -28.09 31.31 -20.44
C ALA A 180 -28.30 29.86 -20.90
N GLN A 181 -29.09 29.05 -20.16
CA GLN A 181 -29.44 27.69 -20.60
C GLN A 181 -30.51 27.67 -21.70
N GLY A 182 -31.16 28.80 -21.98
CA GLY A 182 -32.20 28.93 -23.00
C GLY A 182 -33.51 28.17 -22.67
N ALA A 183 -34.42 28.09 -23.66
CA ALA A 183 -35.66 27.32 -23.53
C ALA A 183 -35.37 25.81 -23.40
N CYS A 184 -36.24 25.04 -22.73
CA CYS A 184 -36.03 23.60 -22.56
C CYS A 184 -36.49 22.91 -23.85
N ALA A 185 -35.63 22.10 -24.47
CA ALA A 185 -36.05 21.28 -25.60
C ALA A 185 -37.11 20.24 -25.21
N TYR A 186 -37.09 19.80 -23.94
CA TYR A 186 -38.01 18.82 -23.38
C TYR A 186 -39.07 19.55 -22.53
N ALA A 187 -40.15 20.02 -23.16
CA ALA A 187 -41.22 20.72 -22.45
C ALA A 187 -42.09 19.80 -21.57
N ASN A 188 -42.02 18.48 -21.79
CA ASN A 188 -42.98 17.48 -21.30
C ASN A 188 -42.37 16.30 -20.50
N ILE A 189 -41.04 16.13 -20.42
CA ILE A 189 -40.36 15.00 -19.73
C ILE A 189 -39.79 15.41 -18.35
N CYS A 190 -40.11 16.60 -17.86
CA CYS A 190 -39.40 17.27 -16.76
C CYS A 190 -39.42 16.53 -15.39
N GLU A 191 -40.31 15.57 -15.15
CA GLU A 191 -40.42 14.87 -13.85
C GLU A 191 -39.24 13.93 -13.53
N HIS A 192 -38.45 13.55 -14.55
CA HIS A 192 -37.21 12.75 -14.37
C HIS A 192 -35.94 13.55 -14.69
N CYS A 193 -36.04 14.88 -14.82
CA CYS A 193 -34.89 15.73 -15.07
C CYS A 193 -34.07 15.89 -13.78
N PRO A 194 -32.75 15.62 -13.79
CA PRO A 194 -31.90 15.74 -12.60
C PRO A 194 -31.75 17.17 -12.07
N VAL A 195 -32.20 18.18 -12.85
CA VAL A 195 -32.19 19.61 -12.48
C VAL A 195 -33.51 20.05 -11.83
N SER A 196 -34.55 19.21 -11.83
CA SER A 196 -35.84 19.53 -11.23
C SER A 196 -35.73 19.58 -9.70
N THR A 197 -36.28 20.63 -9.08
CA THR A 197 -36.37 20.72 -7.62
C THR A 197 -37.80 20.39 -7.21
N PRO A 198 -38.04 19.30 -6.45
CA PRO A 198 -39.36 18.95 -5.99
C PRO A 198 -39.92 20.04 -5.06
N SER A 199 -41.24 20.23 -5.10
CA SER A 199 -41.91 21.14 -4.15
C SER A 199 -41.66 20.66 -2.70
N PRO A 200 -41.47 21.57 -1.73
CA PRO A 200 -41.35 21.20 -0.32
C PRO A 200 -42.56 20.40 0.21
N ALA A 201 -43.74 20.51 -0.44
CA ALA A 201 -44.91 19.69 -0.13
C ALA A 201 -44.75 18.20 -0.53
N ARG A 202 -43.96 17.88 -1.57
CA ARG A 202 -43.67 16.50 -2.02
C ARG A 202 -42.49 15.87 -1.28
N CYS A 203 -41.56 16.67 -0.74
CA CYS A 203 -40.46 16.14 0.07
C CYS A 203 -40.92 15.44 1.36
N ARG A 204 -42.13 15.71 1.86
CA ARG A 204 -42.70 15.00 3.03
C ARG A 204 -43.27 13.61 2.70
N SER A 205 -43.46 13.26 1.43
CA SER A 205 -44.08 12.00 1.01
C SER A 205 -43.13 11.04 0.29
N LEU A 206 -41.85 11.39 0.13
CA LEU A 206 -40.83 10.47 -0.38
C LEU A 206 -40.27 9.67 0.80
N PRO A 207 -40.25 8.32 0.76
CA PRO A 207 -39.56 7.56 1.78
C PRO A 207 -38.10 8.01 1.79
N ARG A 208 -37.58 8.34 2.98
CA ARG A 208 -36.14 8.45 3.20
C ARG A 208 -35.54 7.08 2.86
N SER A 209 -35.14 6.88 1.61
CA SER A 209 -34.31 5.75 1.22
C SER A 209 -32.98 5.95 1.93
N GLY A 210 -32.86 5.25 3.05
CA GLY A 210 -31.65 5.22 3.87
C GLY A 210 -30.48 4.78 3.02
N LEU A 211 -29.54 5.70 2.81
CA LEU A 211 -28.14 5.33 2.79
C LEU A 211 -27.73 5.13 4.24
N MET A 212 -27.91 3.89 4.71
CA MET A 212 -27.14 3.40 5.83
C MET A 212 -25.66 3.46 5.47
N PRO A 213 -24.79 3.82 6.42
CA PRO A 213 -23.35 3.81 6.22
C PRO A 213 -22.88 2.37 6.13
N THR A 214 -21.98 2.10 5.18
CA THR A 214 -21.07 0.97 5.25
C THR A 214 -19.68 1.56 5.54
N ARG A 215 -19.04 1.28 6.68
CA ARG A 215 -19.35 0.39 7.81
C ARG A 215 -19.04 1.08 9.13
#